data_AF-A0A944YIC1-F1
#
_entry.id   AF-A0A944YIC1-F1
#
_cell.length_a   1.000
_cell.length_b   1.000
_cell.length_c   1.000
_cell.angle_alpha   90.00
_cell.angle_beta   90.00
_cell.angle_gamma   90.00
#
_symmetry.space_group_name_H-M   'P 1'
#
loop_
_entity.id
_entity.type
_entity.pdbx_description
1 polymer ?
#
loop_
_entity_poly.entity_id
_entity_poly.type
_entity_poly.pdbx_seq_one_letter_code
_entity_poly.pdbx_strand_id
1 'polypeptide(L)'
;MSQPENIKNNLSSISNSQSISQNLGQATQEPVSSGFNYKIVGYRAGEKRASVIVEKNNQTYVVQQGELLENTYKLESVDSKIAIFTQNGKSYQLSTDIIINN
;
A
#
# COMPACT_ATOMS: atom_id res chain seq x y z
N MET A 1 -20.02 -3.86 -53.78
CA MET A 1 -19.08 -3.42 -52.73
C MET A 1 -19.51 -4.10 -51.44
N SER A 2 -18.81 -5.16 -51.03
CA SER A 2 -19.24 -6.02 -49.93
C SER A 2 -18.66 -5.53 -48.61
N GLN A 3 -19.54 -5.30 -47.63
CA GLN A 3 -19.21 -4.90 -46.27
C GLN A 3 -18.58 -6.10 -45.53
N PRO A 4 -17.52 -5.93 -44.72
CA PRO A 4 -17.01 -7.05 -43.93
C PRO A 4 -17.94 -7.33 -42.74
N GLU A 5 -18.41 -8.57 -42.65
CA GLU A 5 -18.94 -9.13 -41.41
C GLU A 5 -17.78 -9.25 -40.39
N ASN A 6 -18.02 -8.87 -39.14
CA ASN A 6 -17.10 -9.20 -38.05
C ASN A 6 -17.86 -9.80 -36.86
N ILE A 7 -17.87 -11.14 -36.86
CA ILE A 7 -17.70 -12.06 -35.74
C ILE A 7 -18.17 -11.56 -34.37
N LYS A 8 -19.31 -12.10 -33.93
CA LYS A 8 -19.76 -12.05 -32.53
C LYS A 8 -18.83 -12.90 -31.66
N ASN A 9 -17.92 -12.27 -30.94
CA ASN A 9 -17.18 -12.92 -29.86
C ASN A 9 -18.06 -13.02 -28.61
N ASN A 10 -18.69 -14.19 -28.41
CA ASN A 10 -19.33 -14.55 -27.15
C ASN A 10 -18.24 -14.90 -26.12
N LEU A 11 -17.81 -13.91 -25.35
CA LEU A 11 -16.92 -14.08 -24.21
C LEU A 11 -17.77 -14.17 -22.94
N SER A 12 -18.14 -15.39 -22.54
CA SER A 12 -18.65 -15.64 -21.20
C SER A 12 -17.48 -15.61 -20.21
N SER A 13 -17.06 -14.41 -19.81
CA SER A 13 -16.11 -14.22 -18.71
C SER A 13 -16.83 -14.42 -17.38
N ILE A 14 -16.65 -15.59 -16.77
CA ILE A 14 -16.93 -15.78 -15.34
C ILE A 14 -15.86 -14.97 -14.62
N SER A 15 -16.28 -13.86 -14.00
CA SER A 15 -15.48 -13.17 -13.00
C SER A 15 -16.45 -12.64 -11.97
N ASN A 16 -16.39 -13.22 -10.78
CA ASN A 16 -17.15 -12.81 -9.61
C ASN A 16 -17.08 -11.29 -9.45
N SER A 17 -18.15 -10.61 -9.84
CA SER A 17 -18.35 -9.20 -9.62
C SER A 17 -18.70 -8.97 -8.15
N GLN A 18 -17.70 -8.67 -7.33
CA GLN A 18 -17.94 -7.75 -6.23
C GLN A 18 -17.81 -6.35 -6.80
N SER A 19 -18.94 -5.67 -6.88
CA SER A 19 -19.08 -4.28 -7.32
C SER A 19 -18.13 -3.37 -6.53
N ILE A 20 -17.03 -2.95 -7.14
CA ILE A 20 -16.25 -1.82 -6.64
C ILE A 20 -16.97 -0.57 -7.13
N SER A 21 -17.93 -0.12 -6.33
CA SER A 21 -18.48 1.23 -6.45
C SER A 21 -17.34 2.20 -6.16
N GLN A 22 -17.08 3.11 -7.11
CA GLN A 22 -16.13 4.19 -6.93
C GLN A 22 -16.59 5.09 -5.78
N ASN A 23 -15.95 4.96 -4.61
CA ASN A 23 -15.96 6.01 -3.60
C ASN A 23 -14.53 6.53 -3.46
N LEU A 24 -14.29 7.66 -4.11
CA LEU A 24 -13.10 8.47 -3.93
C LEU A 24 -13.20 9.08 -2.52
N GLY A 25 -12.41 8.54 -1.58
CA GLY A 25 -12.17 9.16 -0.28
C GLY A 25 -12.71 8.36 0.89
N GLN A 26 -11.95 7.37 1.35
CA GLN A 26 -11.73 7.03 2.76
C GLN A 26 -10.83 5.79 2.76
N ALA A 27 -9.54 5.99 3.04
CA ALA A 27 -8.68 4.89 3.45
C ALA A 27 -9.25 4.36 4.76
N THR A 28 -10.04 3.29 4.69
CA THR A 28 -10.45 2.54 5.87
C THR A 28 -9.15 2.01 6.48
N GLN A 29 -8.75 2.60 7.59
CA GLN A 29 -7.64 2.14 8.40
C GLN A 29 -8.08 0.80 9.00
N GLU A 30 -7.82 -0.29 8.26
CA GLU A 30 -7.93 -1.63 8.79
C GLU A 30 -7.07 -1.70 10.06
N PRO A 31 -7.60 -2.20 11.19
CA PRO A 31 -6.83 -2.33 12.40
C PRO A 31 -5.59 -3.14 12.10
N VAL A 32 -4.43 -2.61 12.48
CA VAL A 32 -3.12 -3.24 12.35
C VAL A 32 -3.24 -4.74 12.69
N SER A 33 -3.11 -5.58 11.65
CA SER A 33 -2.94 -7.02 11.82
C SER A 33 -1.94 -7.25 12.95
N SER A 34 -2.20 -8.20 13.85
CA SER A 34 -1.41 -8.41 15.08
C SER A 34 0.12 -8.54 14.88
N GLY A 35 0.61 -8.73 13.65
CA GLY A 35 2.03 -8.72 13.29
C GLY A 35 2.61 -7.37 12.78
N PHE A 36 1.77 -6.45 12.30
CA PHE A 36 2.19 -5.16 11.72
C PHE A 36 2.04 -4.02 12.74
N ASN A 37 2.84 -4.07 13.80
CA ASN A 37 2.88 -3.03 14.83
C ASN A 37 4.26 -2.34 14.79
N TYR A 38 4.35 -1.28 14.00
CA TYR A 38 5.56 -0.48 13.84
C TYR A 38 5.23 0.98 14.10
N LYS A 39 6.20 1.70 14.66
CA LYS A 39 6.12 3.16 14.82
C LYS A 39 7.09 3.83 13.86
N ILE A 40 6.65 4.83 13.10
CA ILE A 40 7.57 5.66 12.32
C ILE A 40 8.36 6.56 13.28
N VAL A 41 9.68 6.54 13.16
CA VAL A 41 10.59 7.44 13.90
C VAL A 41 11.32 8.40 12.97
N GLY A 42 11.26 8.18 11.66
CA GLY A 42 11.77 9.10 10.64
C GLY A 42 11.30 8.70 9.25
N TYR A 43 11.20 9.66 8.33
CA TYR A 43 10.82 9.36 6.95
C TYR A 43 11.37 10.40 5.97
N ARG A 44 11.47 9.98 4.71
CA ARG A 44 11.71 10.83 3.55
C ARG A 44 10.66 10.50 2.51
N ALA A 45 9.72 11.41 2.32
CA ALA A 45 8.72 11.31 1.25
C ALA A 45 9.36 11.52 -0.13
N GLY A 46 8.79 10.89 -1.14
CA GLY A 46 9.21 11.10 -2.53
C GLY A 46 8.64 10.08 -3.49
N GLU A 47 8.40 10.49 -4.74
CA GLU A 47 7.77 9.64 -5.76
C GLU A 47 8.65 8.46 -6.19
N LYS A 48 9.98 8.68 -6.28
CA LYS A 48 10.95 7.71 -6.81
C LYS A 48 11.93 7.17 -5.76
N ARG A 49 12.11 7.88 -4.64
CA ARG A 49 13.16 7.60 -3.64
C ARG A 49 12.64 7.89 -2.24
N ALA A 50 11.55 7.24 -1.86
CA ALA A 50 11.05 7.26 -0.50
C ALA A 50 11.85 6.32 0.43
N SER A 51 11.89 6.65 1.71
CA SER A 51 12.43 5.77 2.76
C SER A 51 11.78 6.05 4.10
N VAL A 52 11.61 5.04 4.94
CA VAL A 52 11.14 5.19 6.32
C VAL A 52 12.09 4.51 7.30
N ILE A 53 12.13 5.05 8.50
CA ILE A 53 12.74 4.46 9.68
C ILE A 53 11.60 4.07 10.61
N VAL A 54 11.47 2.79 10.88
CA VAL A 54 10.44 2.25 11.76
C VAL A 54 11.06 1.58 12.98
N GLU A 55 10.39 1.68 14.11
CA GLU A 55 10.76 1.01 15.36
C GLU A 55 9.71 -0.04 15.72
N LYS A 56 10.18 -1.21 16.14
CA LYS A 56 9.37 -2.29 16.73
C LYS A 56 10.22 -3.03 17.75
N ASN A 57 9.68 -3.28 18.93
CA ASN A 57 10.38 -3.99 20.02
C ASN A 57 11.80 -3.44 20.31
N ASN A 58 11.95 -2.11 20.37
CA ASN A 58 13.25 -1.41 20.57
C ASN A 58 14.31 -1.67 19.48
N GLN A 59 13.92 -2.21 18.32
CA GLN A 59 14.77 -2.35 17.15
C GLN A 59 14.31 -1.40 16.05
N THR A 60 15.26 -0.70 15.44
CA THR A 60 15.01 0.24 14.35
C THR A 60 15.41 -0.37 13.01
N TYR A 61 14.57 -0.14 12.01
CA TYR A 61 14.79 -0.64 10.66
C TYR A 61 14.69 0.51 9.67
N VAL A 62 15.59 0.53 8.69
CA VAL A 62 15.51 1.45 7.55
C VAL A 62 14.99 0.67 6.36
N VAL A 63 13.99 1.21 5.69
CA VAL A 63 13.35 0.57 4.53
C VAL A 63 13.24 1.59 3.42
N GLN A 64 13.80 1.28 2.25
CA GLN A 64 13.64 2.11 1.06
C GLN A 64 12.44 1.65 0.25
N GLN A 65 11.93 2.55 -0.59
CA GLN A 65 10.83 2.25 -1.50
C GLN A 65 11.18 1.04 -2.38
N GLY A 66 10.30 0.05 -2.38
CA GLY A 66 10.50 -1.24 -3.05
C GLY A 66 11.15 -2.32 -2.20
N GLU A 67 11.78 -1.99 -1.07
CA GLU A 67 12.42 -2.96 -0.17
C GLU A 67 11.43 -3.60 0.80
N LEU A 68 11.85 -4.74 1.37
CA LEU A 68 11.07 -5.51 2.34
C LEU A 68 11.53 -5.21 3.78
N LEU A 69 10.59 -4.77 4.61
CA LEU A 69 10.70 -4.74 6.06
C LEU A 69 10.54 -6.14 6.63
N GLU A 70 11.53 -6.59 7.41
CA GLU A 70 11.60 -7.94 7.99
C GLU A 70 11.37 -9.04 6.94
N ASN A 71 11.84 -8.83 5.70
CA ASN A 71 11.63 -9.73 4.55
C ASN A 71 10.14 -10.09 4.29
N THR A 72 9.22 -9.23 4.73
CA THR A 72 7.79 -9.54 4.80
C THR A 72 6.92 -8.44 4.18
N TYR A 73 7.13 -7.18 4.59
CA TYR A 73 6.27 -6.06 4.18
C TYR A 73 7.02 -5.15 3.20
N LYS A 74 6.52 -5.01 1.99
CA LYS A 74 7.14 -4.15 0.98
C LYS A 74 6.74 -2.70 1.17
N LEU A 75 7.70 -1.77 1.21
CA LEU A 75 7.38 -0.34 1.19
C LEU A 75 6.99 0.11 -0.22
N GLU A 76 5.73 0.51 -0.42
CA GLU A 76 5.24 0.96 -1.74
C GLU A 76 5.45 2.46 -1.94
N SER A 77 5.09 3.27 -0.95
CA SER A 77 5.16 4.73 -1.04
C SER A 77 5.21 5.39 0.33
N VAL A 78 5.72 6.62 0.34
CA VAL A 78 5.74 7.48 1.52
C VAL A 78 5.41 8.90 1.08
N ASP A 79 4.41 9.49 1.72
CA ASP A 79 4.06 10.90 1.59
C ASP A 79 4.22 11.64 2.93
N SER A 80 3.75 12.89 3.01
CA SER A 80 3.86 13.72 4.22
C SER A 80 2.96 13.29 5.38
N LYS A 81 2.02 12.37 5.14
CA LYS A 81 0.99 11.94 6.10
C LYS A 81 1.09 10.46 6.42
N ILE A 82 1.40 9.62 5.43
CA ILE A 82 1.39 8.16 5.56
C ILE A 82 2.56 7.50 4.81
N ALA A 83 2.99 6.35 5.35
CA ALA A 83 3.75 5.34 4.63
C ALA A 83 2.85 4.13 4.35
N ILE A 84 2.91 3.62 3.12
CA ILE A 84 2.12 2.48 2.68
C ILE A 84 3.03 1.27 2.50
N PHE A 85 2.71 0.20 3.20
CA PHE A 85 3.34 -1.10 3.06
C PHE A 85 2.36 -2.11 2.45
N THR A 86 2.86 -3.11 1.72
CA THR A 86 2.04 -4.20 1.21
C THR A 86 2.58 -5.57 1.58
N GLN A 87 1.66 -6.53 1.75
CA GLN A 87 1.97 -7.94 1.94
C GLN A 87 0.83 -8.76 1.33
N ASN A 88 1.13 -9.66 0.38
CA ASN A 88 0.17 -10.59 -0.21
C ASN A 88 -1.16 -9.94 -0.66
N GLY A 89 -1.08 -8.76 -1.29
CA GLY A 89 -2.24 -8.02 -1.77
C GLY A 89 -2.99 -7.18 -0.71
N LYS A 90 -2.55 -7.20 0.55
CA LYS A 90 -3.05 -6.32 1.61
C LYS A 90 -2.16 -5.09 1.75
N SER A 91 -2.78 -3.93 2.04
CA SER A 91 -2.08 -2.68 2.33
C SER A 91 -2.16 -2.34 3.81
N TYR A 92 -1.05 -1.85 4.35
CA TYR A 92 -0.91 -1.40 5.73
C TYR A 92 -0.41 0.03 5.73
N GLN A 93 -0.97 0.87 6.58
CA GLN A 93 -0.65 2.29 6.64
C GLN A 93 -0.04 2.62 7.99
N LEU A 94 1.03 3.40 7.98
CA LEU A 94 1.61 4.01 9.17
C LEU A 94 1.54 5.52 9.03
N SER A 95 1.05 6.22 10.05
CA SER A 95 1.10 7.68 10.08
C SER A 95 2.54 8.15 10.20
N THR A 96 2.90 9.16 9.42
CA THR A 96 4.20 9.86 9.50
C THR A 96 4.17 11.01 10.51
N ASP A 97 3.09 11.17 11.28
CA ASP A 97 3.00 12.13 12.37
C ASP A 97 3.92 11.71 13.52
N ILE A 98 5.13 12.27 13.54
CA ILE A 98 6.11 12.04 14.60
C ILE A 98 5.82 13.04 15.72
N ILE A 99 5.17 12.57 16.79
CA ILE A 99 5.00 13.37 18.01
C ILE A 99 6.28 13.29 18.84
N ILE A 100 6.98 14.42 18.97
CA ILE A 100 8.14 14.58 19.85
C ILE A 100 7.62 15.19 21.15
N ASN A 101 7.50 14.37 22.19
CA ASN A 101 7.22 14.87 23.54
C ASN A 101 8.54 15.46 24.08
N ASN A 102 8.57 16.78 24.24
CA ASN A 102 9.68 17.52 24.84
C ASN A 102 9.46 17.70 26.34
#